data_AF-A0AA39FRJ5-F1
#
_entry.id   AF-A0AA39FRJ5-F1
#
_cell.length_a   1.000
_cell.length_b   1.000
_cell.length_c   1.000
_cell.angle_alpha   90.00
_cell.angle_beta   90.00
_cell.angle_gamma   90.00
#
_symmetry.space_group_name_H-M   'P 1'
#
loop_
_entity.id
_entity.type
_entity.pdbx_description
1 polymer ?
#
loop_
_entity_poly.entity_id
_entity_poly.type
_entity_poly.pdbx_seq_one_letter_code
_entity_poly.pdbx_strand_id
1 'polypeptide(L)' 'MSTSFLKKYKVIQRVGEGSFSQVLKCQDRNTGLFYAGKRLKRIYKSISEIMESPEIIVMRKISRHPNILYMIEFH' A
#
# COMPACT_ATOMS: atom_id res chain seq x y z
N MET A 1 -10.99 10.98 12.10
CA MET A 1 -11.70 10.64 10.84
C MET A 1 -11.08 9.38 10.26
N SER A 2 -11.87 8.35 9.93
CA SER A 2 -11.35 7.10 9.33
C SER A 2 -10.87 7.37 7.91
N THR A 3 -9.60 7.10 7.62
CA THR A 3 -9.02 7.20 6.26
C THR A 3 -9.74 6.21 5.33
N SER A 4 -9.78 6.50 4.02
CA SER A 4 -10.42 5.60 3.03
C SER A 4 -9.89 4.17 3.13
N PHE A 5 -8.61 4.02 3.42
CA PHE A 5 -7.96 2.73 3.67
C PHE A 5 -8.58 1.96 4.84
N LEU A 6 -8.74 2.56 6.01
CA LEU A 6 -9.24 1.85 7.21
C LEU A 6 -10.73 1.48 7.12
N LYS A 7 -11.48 2.15 6.25
CA LYS A 7 -12.85 1.76 5.89
C LYS A 7 -12.89 0.47 5.07
N LYS A 8 -11.94 0.27 4.15
CA LYS A 8 -11.87 -0.91 3.26
C LYS A 8 -11.08 -2.06 3.88
N TYR A 9 -10.02 -1.76 4.64
CA TYR A 9 -9.10 -2.75 5.19
C TYR A 9 -9.10 -2.78 6.71
N LYS A 10 -9.05 -3.99 7.25
CA LYS A 10 -8.70 -4.27 8.64
C LYS A 10 -7.20 -4.53 8.72
N VAL A 11 -6.47 -3.70 9.45
CA VAL A 11 -5.06 -3.98 9.78
C VAL A 11 -5.01 -5.10 10.81
N ILE A 12 -4.29 -6.19 10.50
CA ILE A 12 -4.18 -7.36 11.37
C ILE A 12 -2.95 -7.24 12.25
N GLN A 13 -1.78 -7.13 11.64
CA GLN A 13 -0.51 -7.07 12.35
C GLN A 13 0.58 -6.42 11.48
N ARG A 14 1.68 -6.03 12.12
CA ARG A 14 2.91 -5.66 11.42
C ARG A 14 3.65 -6.93 11.01
N VAL A 15 4.13 -6.97 9.77
CA VAL A 15 4.91 -8.09 9.23
C VAL A 15 6.31 -7.68 8.75
N GLY A 16 6.61 -6.37 8.73
CA GLY A 16 7.93 -5.88 8.37
C GLY A 16 8.19 -4.44 8.82
N GLU A 17 9.47 -4.13 8.95
CA GLU A 17 10.01 -2.81 9.28
C GLU A 17 11.16 -2.47 8.34
N GLY A 18 11.20 -1.23 7.87
CA GLY A 18 12.36 -0.66 7.20
C GLY A 18 12.59 0.77 7.67
N SER A 19 13.72 1.35 7.27
CA SER A 19 14.10 2.72 7.68
C SER A 19 13.01 3.74 7.38
N PHE A 20 12.36 3.62 6.22
CA PHE A 20 11.38 4.59 5.71
C PHE A 20 9.92 4.11 5.74
N SER A 21 9.66 2.88 6.19
CA SER A 21 8.31 2.30 6.10
C SER A 21 8.07 1.17 7.09
N GLN A 22 6.82 0.76 7.17
CA GLN A 22 6.43 -0.50 7.79
C GLN A 22 5.52 -1.28 6.83
N VAL A 23 5.55 -2.60 6.92
CA VAL A 23 4.65 -3.48 6.17
C VAL A 23 3.64 -4.09 7.12
N LEU A 24 2.36 -3.96 6.76
CA LEU A 24 1.22 -4.44 7.52
C LEU A 24 0.54 -5.59 6.76
N LYS A 25 0.13 -6.64 7.47
CA LYS A 25 -0.86 -7.58 6.96
C LYS A 25 -2.23 -6.95 7.13
N CYS A 26 -2.94 -6.80 6.02
CA CYS A 26 -4.26 -6.22 5.97
C CYS A 26 -5.25 -7.24 5.39
N GLN A 27 -6.49 -7.18 5.86
CA GLN A 27 -7.58 -7.97 5.33
C GLN A 27 -8.63 -7.03 4.73
N ASP A 28 -9.00 -7.25 3.47
CA ASP A 28 -10.14 -6.56 2.88
C ASP A 28 -11.41 -6.97 3.63
N ARG A 29 -12.17 -5.99 4.11
CA ARG A 29 -13.33 -6.23 4.98
C ARG A 29 -14.51 -6.86 4.25
N ASN A 30 -14.60 -6.68 2.93
CA ASN A 30 -15.71 -7.19 2.13
C ASN A 30 -15.40 -8.58 1.58
N THR A 31 -14.19 -8.79 1.07
CA THR A 31 -13.80 -10.06 0.41
C THR A 31 -13.09 -11.04 1.34
N GLY A 32 -12.58 -10.57 2.49
CA GLY A 32 -11.78 -11.37 3.41
C GLY A 32 -10.35 -11.68 2.92
N LEU A 33 -9.97 -11.24 1.72
CA LEU A 33 -8.65 -11.47 1.14
C LEU A 33 -7.55 -10.71 1.90
N PHE A 34 -6.36 -11.30 1.97
CA PHE A 34 -5.21 -10.70 2.62
C PHE A 34 -4.29 -9.97 1.65
N TYR A 35 -3.78 -8.83 2.10
CA TYR A 35 -2.86 -7.96 1.34
C TYR A 35 -1.71 -7.50 2.24
N ALA A 36 -0.59 -7.18 1.60
CA ALA A 36 0.50 -6.45 2.24
C ALA A 36 0.34 -4.94 2.01
N GLY A 37 0.13 -4.18 3.08
CA GLY A 37 0.09 -2.72 3.04
C GLY A 37 1.42 -2.11 3.45
N LYS A 38 2.16 -1.51 2.51
CA LYS A 38 3.40 -0.77 2.80
C LYS A 38 3.05 0.67 3.18
N ARG A 39 3.16 1.00 4.46
CA ARG A 39 2.93 2.34 4.99
C ARG A 39 4.24 3.10 5.07
N LEU A 40 4.38 4.14 4.24
CA LEU A 40 5.54 5.04 4.26
C LEU A 40 5.47 5.97 5.48
N LYS A 41 6.63 6.29 6.07
CA LYS A 41 6.75 7.25 7.18
C LYS A 41 6.58 8.70 6.69
N ARG A 42 6.96 8.97 5.43
CA ARG A 42 6.73 10.26 4.78
C ARG A 42 5.23 10.51 4.64
N ILE A 43 4.80 11.71 5.02
CA ILE A 43 3.42 12.18 4.86
C ILE A 43 3.33 12.87 3.50
N TYR A 44 2.37 12.43 2.68
CA TYR A 44 2.03 13.07 1.41
C TYR A 44 0.81 13.96 1.60
N LYS A 45 0.84 15.17 1.04
CA LYS A 45 -0.24 16.17 1.20
C LYS A 45 -1.30 16.08 0.11
N SER A 46 -0.99 15.44 -1.02
CA SER A 46 -1.91 15.32 -2.14
C SER A 46 -1.70 14.01 -2.91
N ILE A 47 -2.73 13.59 -3.64
CA ILE A 47 -2.65 12.46 -4.57
C ILE A 47 -1.60 12.72 -5.66
N SER A 48 -1.46 13.97 -6.13
CA SER A 48 -0.43 14.34 -7.10
C SER A 48 0.98 14.06 -6.60
N GLU A 49 1.27 14.39 -5.33
CA GLU A 49 2.57 14.09 -4.72
C GLU A 49 2.81 12.58 -4.61
N ILE A 50 1.77 11.79 -4.34
CA ILE A 50 1.87 10.32 -4.32
C ILE A 50 2.17 9.78 -5.73
N MET A 51 1.52 10.31 -6.76
CA MET A 51 1.74 9.88 -8.15
C MET A 51 3.15 10.17 -8.66
N GLU A 52 3.84 11.17 -8.10
CA GLU A 52 5.23 11.50 -8.39
C GLU A 52 6.25 10.67 -7.58
N SER A 53 5.78 9.83 -6.66
CA SER A 53 6.67 8.94 -5.90
C SER A 53 7.34 7.91 -6.84
N PRO A 54 8.67 7.74 -6.76
CA PRO A 54 9.40 6.76 -7.56
C PRO A 54 8.82 5.35 -7.45
N GLU A 55 8.36 4.94 -6.26
CA GLU A 55 7.74 3.62 -6.06
C GLU A 55 6.44 3.48 -6.87
N ILE A 56 5.60 4.52 -6.90
CA ILE A 56 4.34 4.51 -7.66
C ILE A 56 4.62 4.56 -9.16
N ILE A 57 5.54 5.41 -9.60
CA ILE A 57 5.91 5.54 -11.02
C ILE A 57 6.38 4.21 -11.59
N VAL A 58 7.28 3.51 -10.89
CA VAL A 58 7.82 2.22 -11.36
C VAL A 58 6.72 1.15 -11.36
N MET A 59 5.95 1.03 -10.28
CA MET A 59 4.89 0.02 -10.17
C MET A 59 3.78 0.19 -11.22
N ARG A 60 3.51 1.41 -11.69
CA ARG A 60 2.56 1.67 -12.78
C ARG A 60 3.09 1.32 -14.17
N LYS A 61 4.41 1.30 -14.36
CA LYS A 61 5.05 1.00 -15.65
C LYS A 61 5.32 -0.49 -15.85
N ILE A 62 5.47 -1.24 -14.76
CA ILE A 62 5.75 -2.67 -14.80
C ILE A 62 4.50 -3.44 -15.23
N SER A 63 4.62 -4.22 -16.30
CA SER A 63 3.60 -5.20 -16.71
C SER A 63 3.53 -6.36 -15.70
N ARG A 64 2.36 -6.99 -15.57
CA ARG A 64 2.20 -8.13 -14.66
C ARG A 64 3.15 -9.26 -15.03
N HIS A 65 3.91 -9.73 -14.03
CA HIS A 65 4.87 -10.80 -14.18
C HIS A 65 4.84 -11.72 -12.95
N PRO A 66 4.91 -13.05 -13.10
CA PRO A 66 4.78 -14.00 -11.97
C PRO A 66 5.84 -13.82 -10.86
N ASN A 67 7.02 -13.30 -11.21
CA ASN A 67 8.11 -13.08 -10.25
C ASN A 67 8.22 -11.63 -9.74
N ILE A 68 7.25 -10.77 -10.05
CA ILE A 68 7.24 -9.37 -9.59
C ILE A 68 5.93 -9.09 -8.89
N LEU A 69 6.01 -8.59 -7.66
CA LEU A 69 4.83 -8.11 -6.94
C LEU A 69 4.25 -6.90 -7.66
N TYR A 70 2.93 -6.89 -7.85
CA TYR A 70 2.22 -5.78 -8.48
C TYR A 70 1.42 -5.00 -7.42
N MET A 71 1.26 -3.72 -7.68
CA MET A 71 0.44 -2.83 -6.85
C MET A 71 -1.04 -3.03 -7.17
N ILE A 72 -1.87 -3.20 -6.14
CA ILE A 72 -3.32 -3.25 -6.28
C ILE A 72 -3.90 -1.84 -6.33
N GLU A 73 -3.52 -1.02 -5.35
CA GLU A 73 -3.95 0.38 -5.21
C GLU A 73 -3.02 1.13 -4.25
N PHE A 74 -3.24 2.45 -4.14
CA PHE A 74 -2.57 3.34 -3.18
C PHE A 74 -3.61 4.26 -2.53
N HIS A 75 -3.30 4.78 -1.35
CA HIS A 75 -4.19 5.62 -0.53
C HIS A 75 -3.47 6.83 0.05
#